data_AF-A0A955ICJ1-F1
#
_entry.id   AF-A0A955ICJ1-F1
#
_cell.length_a   1.000
_cell.length_b   1.000
_cell.length_c   1.000
_cell.angle_alpha   90.00
_cell.angle_beta   90.00
_cell.angle_gamma   90.00
#
_symmetry.space_group_name_H-M   'P 1'
#
loop_
_entity.id
_entity.type
_entity.pdbx_description
1 polymer ?
#
loop_
_entity_poly.entity_id
_entity_poly.type
_entity_poly.pdbx_seq_one_letter_code
_entity_poly.pdbx_strand_id
1 'polypeptide(L)'
;LSTNPQKVEQVSAGVQQLIKNANFPNTILQPITHAYRNLSGVTDKYVELSPSWTFDNGLIPEDAPQTTYDHIRGEASLLYNIKLVWASLFTVEAINHRLQQGYTGELSLGVVVRRSIQAEISGLAYSLDPYTGNEGMIIIEAILGINTDSTDLAAADLYKVDSSDLRIVEKNIVAQEKMYIRKGRADGEADPLIEVAISPEWQRRQKLEDGFITVISRLVQAITESEKKQSVQVTWAIELGRVFVTNIQEFSSPEGFPQIAADNVVGDELISAAMIAPLPDQIESRKAQRVNINLLAGEVENMVAAGDTVIDDVVEAPADIHETQLEIAAEPEERPPAAAEFGLITGLLLDASDLSNETLSKAGRFDGTFVDGTALLAHHHLTPESVIGEREKLAKLVDEIALDISTVFKLNESVLYKFSDLDEQMARQIDPGLENLPTSDGCRRFVEDPRTMFVEILALKKAINIYGVRNISTILPGPRSEEEIIQARKILSGQNLHRANQNYLLAEIATPAFAYQFCRMDAGLVDGIYIDVQQFALSMLGVKNLQSQDIELVLPQIENLIAAAKSIDHQVHIKLHSSDDKAVVLFTQLGVSQLIFEDNLRSDLIEEIKQINEQKLSRRHKPGRPPKRLVQTR
;
A
#
# COMPACT_ATOMS: atom_id res chain seq x y z
N LEU A 1 14.20 -50.38 -4.19
CA LEU A 1 14.79 -49.25 -4.94
C LEU A 1 16.18 -48.88 -4.40
N SER A 2 16.44 -49.02 -3.09
CA SER A 2 17.74 -48.70 -2.44
C SER A 2 18.97 -49.51 -2.87
N THR A 3 18.84 -50.52 -3.73
CA THR A 3 19.95 -51.41 -4.16
C THR A 3 20.33 -51.28 -5.63
N ASN A 4 19.70 -50.37 -6.40
CA ASN A 4 20.01 -50.18 -7.82
C ASN A 4 19.92 -48.69 -8.23
N PRO A 5 21.05 -47.95 -8.23
CA PRO A 5 21.10 -46.52 -8.56
C PRO A 5 20.55 -46.19 -9.96
N GLN A 6 20.89 -47.01 -10.96
CA GLN A 6 20.42 -46.82 -12.34
C GLN A 6 18.89 -46.91 -12.45
N LYS A 7 18.26 -47.74 -11.62
CA LYS A 7 16.80 -47.85 -11.57
C LYS A 7 16.15 -46.61 -10.97
N VAL A 8 16.77 -45.95 -9.99
CA VAL A 8 16.26 -44.71 -9.39
C VAL A 8 16.36 -43.56 -10.38
N GLU A 9 17.47 -43.44 -11.10
CA GLU A 9 17.64 -42.44 -12.16
C GLU A 9 16.59 -42.57 -13.27
N GLN A 10 16.37 -43.79 -13.77
CA GLN A 10 15.36 -44.04 -14.81
C GLN A 10 13.94 -43.70 -14.34
N VAL A 11 13.58 -44.10 -13.11
CA VAL A 11 12.27 -43.80 -12.54
C VAL A 11 12.10 -42.30 -12.31
N SER A 12 13.12 -41.64 -11.75
CA SER A 12 13.18 -40.19 -11.56
C SER A 12 12.91 -39.44 -12.86
N ALA A 13 13.68 -39.73 -13.92
CA ALA A 13 13.52 -39.10 -15.22
C ALA A 13 12.12 -39.38 -15.83
N GLY A 14 11.63 -40.61 -15.72
CA GLY A 14 10.31 -41.00 -16.23
C GLY A 14 9.18 -40.23 -15.56
N VAL A 15 9.17 -40.15 -14.22
CA VAL A 15 8.12 -39.45 -13.46
C VAL A 15 8.17 -37.95 -13.72
N GLN A 16 9.37 -37.34 -13.72
CA GLN A 16 9.51 -35.92 -14.03
C GLN A 16 8.99 -35.57 -15.43
N GLN A 17 9.24 -36.41 -16.43
CA GLN A 17 8.71 -36.21 -17.78
C GLN A 17 7.18 -36.34 -17.83
N LEU A 18 6.61 -37.30 -17.11
CA LEU A 18 5.14 -37.43 -17.01
C LEU A 18 4.50 -36.16 -16.42
N ILE A 19 5.09 -35.59 -15.36
CA ILE A 19 4.59 -34.35 -14.75
C ILE A 19 4.70 -33.17 -15.72
N LYS A 20 5.86 -33.00 -16.38
CA LYS A 20 6.09 -31.91 -17.33
C LYS A 20 5.11 -31.96 -18.52
N ASN A 21 4.79 -33.16 -18.99
CA ASN A 21 3.90 -33.38 -20.14
C ASN A 21 2.40 -33.44 -19.78
N ALA A 22 2.05 -33.58 -18.51
CA ALA A 22 0.65 -33.63 -18.08
C ALA A 22 -0.07 -32.30 -18.36
N ASN A 23 -1.32 -32.35 -18.82
CA ASN A 23 -2.14 -31.14 -18.98
C ASN A 23 -2.76 -30.74 -17.64
N PHE A 24 -2.87 -29.43 -17.40
CA PHE A 24 -3.63 -28.94 -16.26
C PHE A 24 -5.13 -29.17 -16.49
N PRO A 25 -5.86 -29.79 -15.53
CA PRO A 25 -7.31 -29.77 -15.53
C PRO A 25 -7.82 -28.32 -15.47
N ASN A 26 -8.93 -28.03 -16.16
CA ASN A 26 -9.52 -26.68 -16.17
C ASN A 26 -9.84 -26.16 -14.75
N THR A 27 -10.17 -27.07 -13.83
CA THR A 27 -10.43 -26.75 -12.41
C THR A 27 -9.23 -26.18 -11.66
N ILE A 28 -8.00 -26.44 -12.14
CA ILE A 28 -6.75 -25.92 -11.56
C ILE A 28 -6.22 -24.75 -12.40
N LEU A 29 -6.30 -24.87 -13.73
CA LEU A 29 -5.81 -23.87 -14.67
C LEU A 29 -6.50 -22.50 -14.49
N GLN A 30 -7.83 -22.49 -14.36
CA GLN A 30 -8.60 -21.24 -14.27
C GLN A 30 -8.27 -20.44 -13.00
N PRO A 31 -8.26 -21.03 -11.80
CA PRO A 31 -7.81 -20.33 -10.59
C PRO A 31 -6.37 -19.78 -10.69
N ILE A 32 -5.42 -20.56 -11.22
CA ILE A 32 -4.02 -20.13 -11.34
C ILE A 32 -3.91 -18.92 -12.27
N THR A 33 -4.50 -19.01 -13.46
CA THR A 33 -4.44 -17.93 -14.46
C THR A 33 -5.18 -16.68 -13.97
N HIS A 34 -6.32 -16.83 -13.31
CA HIS A 34 -7.04 -15.71 -12.69
C HIS A 34 -6.21 -15.03 -11.59
N ALA A 35 -5.60 -15.79 -10.69
CA ALA A 35 -4.74 -15.25 -9.64
C ALA A 35 -3.51 -14.53 -10.22
N TYR A 36 -2.88 -15.09 -11.26
CA TYR A 36 -1.75 -14.46 -11.93
C TYR A 36 -2.13 -13.16 -12.64
N ARG A 37 -3.30 -13.10 -13.29
CA ARG A 37 -3.82 -11.86 -13.90
C ARG A 37 -4.09 -10.79 -12.86
N ASN A 38 -4.70 -11.16 -11.73
CA ASN A 38 -4.93 -10.23 -10.62
C ASN A 38 -3.62 -9.70 -10.03
N LEU A 39 -2.60 -10.56 -9.90
CA LEU A 39 -1.27 -10.17 -9.47
C LEU A 39 -0.57 -9.27 -10.50
N SER A 40 -0.83 -9.50 -11.79
CA SER A 40 -0.18 -8.78 -12.90
C SER A 40 -0.77 -7.39 -13.15
N GLY A 41 -2.09 -7.24 -13.00
CA GLY A 41 -2.79 -5.99 -13.29
C GLY A 41 -2.79 -5.69 -14.80
N VAL A 42 -2.26 -4.51 -15.18
CA VAL A 42 -2.29 -4.02 -16.58
C VAL A 42 -1.32 -4.75 -17.50
N THR A 43 -0.18 -5.23 -16.97
CA THR A 43 0.86 -5.91 -17.74
C THR A 43 1.39 -7.11 -16.98
N ASP A 44 1.79 -8.16 -17.70
CA ASP A 44 2.38 -9.36 -17.10
C ASP A 44 3.54 -8.99 -16.16
N LYS A 45 3.37 -9.31 -14.88
CA LYS A 45 4.40 -9.09 -13.86
C LYS A 45 5.35 -10.27 -13.81
N TYR A 46 6.60 -9.96 -13.49
CA TYR A 46 7.55 -11.00 -13.10
C TYR A 46 7.15 -11.59 -11.76
N VAL A 47 7.23 -12.91 -11.68
CA VAL A 47 6.97 -13.66 -10.46
C VAL A 47 8.10 -14.61 -10.15
N GLU A 48 8.20 -14.92 -8.87
CA GLU A 48 9.06 -15.94 -8.29
C GLU A 48 8.18 -17.07 -7.75
N LEU A 49 8.63 -18.29 -7.94
CA LEU A 49 7.99 -19.51 -7.46
C LEU A 49 8.91 -20.16 -6.44
N SER A 50 8.40 -20.29 -5.22
CA SER A 50 9.08 -21.03 -4.17
C SER A 50 8.25 -22.25 -3.76
N PRO A 51 8.88 -23.43 -3.59
CA PRO A 51 8.19 -24.59 -3.04
C PRO A 51 7.84 -24.33 -1.56
N SER A 52 6.62 -24.70 -1.16
CA SER A 52 6.19 -24.72 0.24
C SER A 52 5.83 -26.15 0.61
N TRP A 53 6.74 -26.79 1.33
CA TRP A 53 6.66 -28.19 1.70
C TRP A 53 5.79 -28.35 2.95
N THR A 54 4.79 -29.21 2.87
CA THR A 54 4.06 -29.70 4.04
C THR A 54 3.90 -31.21 3.90
N PHE A 55 4.70 -31.97 4.65
CA PHE A 55 4.45 -33.40 4.81
C PHE A 55 3.47 -33.62 5.96
N ASP A 56 2.63 -34.65 5.88
CA ASP A 56 1.64 -34.96 6.93
C ASP A 56 2.27 -35.24 8.31
N ASN A 57 3.57 -35.53 8.34
CA ASN A 57 4.37 -35.74 9.55
C ASN A 57 5.23 -34.52 9.95
N GLY A 58 5.13 -33.41 9.22
CA GLY A 58 5.90 -32.18 9.48
C GLY A 58 7.39 -32.24 9.11
N LEU A 59 7.87 -33.28 8.43
CA LEU A 59 9.27 -33.39 8.03
C LEU A 59 9.53 -32.66 6.72
N ILE A 60 10.00 -31.41 6.77
CA ILE A 60 10.57 -30.74 5.58
C ILE A 60 11.98 -31.31 5.38
N PRO A 61 12.31 -31.92 4.22
CA PRO A 61 13.68 -32.35 3.95
C PRO A 61 14.54 -31.09 3.81
N GLU A 62 15.47 -30.89 4.75
CA GLU A 62 16.45 -29.80 4.71
C GLU A 62 17.28 -29.85 3.42
N ASP A 63 17.53 -31.06 2.89
CA ASP A 63 18.33 -31.30 1.69
C ASP A 63 17.50 -31.36 0.38
N ALA A 64 16.17 -31.17 0.43
CA ALA A 64 15.39 -31.10 -0.80
C ALA A 64 15.72 -29.78 -1.52
N PRO A 65 16.00 -29.79 -2.84
CA PRO A 65 16.34 -28.57 -3.56
C PRO A 65 15.24 -27.52 -3.41
N GLN A 66 15.53 -26.47 -2.63
CA GLN A 66 14.68 -25.29 -2.43
C GLN A 66 14.81 -24.31 -3.59
N THR A 67 14.99 -24.83 -4.82
CA THR A 67 15.23 -24.01 -6.00
C THR A 67 14.03 -23.09 -6.19
N THR A 68 14.25 -21.81 -5.90
CA THR A 68 13.31 -20.77 -6.26
C THR A 68 13.48 -20.53 -7.75
N TYR A 69 12.38 -20.58 -8.49
CA TYR A 69 12.38 -20.24 -9.89
C TYR A 69 12.01 -18.77 -9.99
N ASP A 70 12.89 -17.95 -10.52
CA ASP A 70 12.73 -16.50 -10.59
C ASP A 70 12.53 -16.03 -12.03
N HIS A 71 12.28 -14.72 -12.18
CA HIS A 71 12.19 -14.06 -13.50
C HIS A 71 11.10 -14.63 -14.44
N ILE A 72 10.05 -15.23 -13.87
CA ILE A 72 8.98 -15.84 -14.67
C ILE A 72 7.98 -14.77 -15.09
N ARG A 73 7.68 -14.69 -16.38
CA ARG A 73 6.69 -13.76 -16.94
C ARG A 73 5.80 -14.44 -17.97
N GLY A 74 4.51 -14.13 -17.90
CA GLY A 74 3.47 -14.69 -18.75
C GLY A 74 2.89 -16.00 -18.22
N GLU A 75 1.61 -16.23 -18.51
CA GLU A 75 0.85 -17.40 -18.02
C GLU A 75 1.46 -18.74 -18.46
N ALA A 76 1.92 -18.84 -19.71
CA ALA A 76 2.51 -20.07 -20.24
C ALA A 76 3.79 -20.44 -19.47
N SER A 77 4.67 -19.46 -19.25
CA SER A 77 5.90 -19.61 -18.47
C SER A 77 5.58 -19.97 -17.02
N LEU A 78 4.58 -19.33 -16.41
CA LEU A 78 4.15 -19.64 -15.05
C LEU A 78 3.74 -21.12 -14.93
N LEU A 79 2.83 -21.57 -15.80
CA LEU A 79 2.32 -22.94 -15.77
C LEU A 79 3.42 -23.98 -16.02
N TYR A 80 4.35 -23.67 -16.92
CA TYR A 80 5.51 -24.51 -17.15
C TYR A 80 6.40 -24.63 -15.89
N ASN A 81 6.69 -23.51 -15.23
CA ASN A 81 7.54 -23.50 -14.03
C ASN A 81 6.85 -24.14 -12.81
N ILE A 82 5.52 -24.04 -12.67
CA ILE A 82 4.78 -24.80 -11.64
C ILE A 82 5.02 -26.31 -11.79
N LYS A 83 5.01 -26.82 -13.03
CA LYS A 83 5.31 -28.23 -13.28
C LYS A 83 6.76 -28.58 -12.97
N LEU A 84 7.71 -27.66 -13.17
CA LEU A 84 9.11 -27.87 -12.78
C LEU A 84 9.23 -27.98 -11.26
N VAL A 85 8.54 -27.13 -10.50
CA VAL A 85 8.48 -27.20 -9.04
C VAL A 85 7.89 -28.55 -8.58
N TRP A 86 6.78 -29.01 -9.16
CA TRP A 86 6.23 -30.33 -8.81
C TRP A 86 7.13 -31.49 -9.24
N ALA A 87 7.82 -31.37 -10.37
CA ALA A 87 8.78 -32.37 -10.82
C ALA A 87 10.01 -32.45 -9.89
N SER A 88 10.38 -31.37 -9.20
CA SER A 88 11.51 -31.37 -8.25
C SER A 88 11.28 -32.30 -7.05
N LEU A 89 10.02 -32.67 -6.76
CA LEU A 89 9.71 -33.73 -5.79
C LEU A 89 10.33 -35.07 -6.17
N PHE A 90 10.62 -35.31 -7.45
CA PHE A 90 11.06 -36.61 -7.95
C PHE A 90 12.49 -36.56 -8.49
N THR A 91 13.35 -35.66 -7.99
CA THR A 91 14.79 -35.77 -8.25
C THR A 91 15.37 -37.02 -7.58
N VAL A 92 16.55 -37.44 -8.04
CA VAL A 92 17.22 -38.65 -7.51
C VAL A 92 17.51 -38.47 -6.02
N GLU A 93 17.93 -37.28 -5.64
CA GLU A 93 18.25 -36.85 -4.27
C GLU A 93 16.99 -36.90 -3.40
N ALA A 94 15.89 -36.29 -3.86
CA ALA A 94 14.63 -36.25 -3.13
C ALA A 94 14.03 -37.66 -2.92
N ILE A 95 14.12 -38.52 -3.93
CA ILE A 95 13.67 -39.92 -3.83
C ILE A 95 14.54 -40.70 -2.83
N ASN A 96 15.88 -40.59 -2.94
CA ASN A 96 16.79 -41.30 -2.04
C ASN A 96 16.63 -40.86 -0.59
N HIS A 97 16.48 -39.56 -0.36
CA HIS A 97 16.25 -39.02 0.99
C HIS A 97 14.97 -39.58 1.59
N ARG A 98 13.85 -39.57 0.85
CA ARG A 98 12.59 -40.16 1.34
C ARG A 98 12.71 -41.66 1.63
N LEU A 99 13.45 -42.40 0.80
CA LEU A 99 13.72 -43.82 1.04
C LEU A 99 14.54 -44.04 2.32
N GLN A 100 15.54 -43.20 2.59
CA GLN A 100 16.34 -43.25 3.81
C GLN A 100 15.51 -42.95 5.06
N GLN A 101 14.60 -41.99 4.99
CA GLN A 101 13.66 -41.66 6.07
C GLN A 101 12.49 -42.66 6.19
N GLY A 102 12.39 -43.64 5.29
CA GLY A 102 11.30 -44.61 5.27
C GLY A 102 9.93 -44.01 4.96
N TYR A 103 9.87 -42.85 4.31
CA TYR A 103 8.61 -42.17 4.00
C TYR A 103 7.90 -42.81 2.80
N THR A 104 6.68 -43.30 3.03
CA THR A 104 5.82 -43.93 2.01
C THR A 104 4.43 -43.27 1.89
N GLY A 105 4.23 -42.14 2.57
CA GLY A 105 2.97 -41.39 2.55
C GLY A 105 2.72 -40.63 1.25
N GLU A 106 1.57 -39.97 1.17
CA GLU A 106 1.23 -39.09 0.05
C GLU A 106 2.16 -37.87 0.01
N LEU A 107 2.38 -37.32 -1.18
CA LEU A 107 3.23 -36.15 -1.39
C LEU A 107 2.35 -34.97 -1.77
N SER A 108 2.41 -33.91 -0.97
CA SER A 108 1.72 -32.65 -1.21
C SER A 108 2.72 -31.51 -1.20
N LEU A 109 2.70 -30.65 -2.22
CA LEU A 109 3.58 -29.49 -2.34
C LEU A 109 2.77 -28.26 -2.76
N GLY A 110 2.78 -27.24 -1.90
CA GLY A 110 2.31 -25.91 -2.26
C GLY A 110 3.34 -25.20 -3.13
N VAL A 111 2.87 -24.39 -4.08
CA VAL A 111 3.73 -23.49 -4.86
C VAL A 111 3.34 -22.07 -4.54
N VAL A 112 4.25 -21.32 -3.92
CA VAL A 112 4.01 -19.92 -3.57
C VAL A 112 4.47 -19.07 -4.74
N VAL A 113 3.52 -18.40 -5.39
CA VAL A 113 3.78 -17.46 -6.50
C VAL A 113 3.77 -16.04 -5.93
N ARG A 114 4.89 -15.32 -6.04
CA ARG A 114 5.03 -13.96 -5.51
C ARG A 114 5.50 -13.02 -6.59
N ARG A 115 5.11 -11.74 -6.50
CA ARG A 115 5.65 -10.71 -7.38
C ARG A 115 7.15 -10.57 -7.12
N SER A 116 7.92 -10.65 -8.18
CA SER A 116 9.37 -10.50 -8.15
C SER A 116 9.76 -9.02 -8.15
N ILE A 117 10.70 -8.63 -7.30
CA ILE A 117 11.04 -7.22 -7.04
C ILE A 117 12.22 -6.77 -7.91
N GLN A 118 12.07 -5.67 -8.65
CA GLN A 118 13.18 -5.06 -9.38
C GLN A 118 14.01 -4.20 -8.43
N ALA A 119 14.92 -4.84 -7.71
CA ALA A 119 15.72 -4.17 -6.69
C ALA A 119 16.69 -3.14 -7.29
N GLU A 120 16.66 -1.93 -6.75
CA GLU A 120 17.68 -0.90 -6.89
C GLU A 120 18.84 -1.17 -5.94
N ILE A 121 18.50 -1.60 -4.73
CA ILE A 121 19.41 -2.02 -3.66
C ILE A 121 18.79 -3.27 -3.03
N SER A 122 19.58 -4.28 -2.71
CA SER A 122 19.10 -5.45 -1.97
C SER A 122 20.15 -5.98 -1.02
N GLY A 123 19.78 -6.89 -0.14
CA GLY A 123 20.74 -7.54 0.74
C GLY A 123 20.12 -8.35 1.86
N LEU A 124 20.91 -8.55 2.90
CA LEU A 124 20.56 -9.33 4.09
C LEU A 124 20.59 -8.44 5.32
N ALA A 125 19.80 -8.81 6.31
CA ALA A 125 19.86 -8.20 7.63
C ALA A 125 19.70 -9.28 8.70
N TYR A 126 20.47 -9.16 9.77
CA TYR A 126 20.57 -10.15 10.83
C TYR A 126 20.21 -9.50 12.16
N SER A 127 19.43 -10.19 12.98
CA SER A 127 19.01 -9.70 14.30
C SER A 127 20.11 -9.74 15.37
N LEU A 128 21.22 -10.41 15.08
CA LEU A 128 22.46 -10.42 15.86
C LEU A 128 23.65 -10.38 14.90
N ASP A 129 24.86 -10.13 15.41
CA ASP A 129 26.09 -10.23 14.59
C ASP A 129 26.38 -11.69 14.19
N PRO A 130 26.27 -12.07 12.90
CA PRO A 130 26.41 -13.46 12.49
C PRO A 130 27.85 -13.96 12.57
N TYR A 131 28.84 -13.07 12.68
CA TYR A 131 30.26 -13.40 12.79
C TYR A 131 30.72 -13.54 14.23
N THR A 132 30.21 -12.68 15.12
CA THR A 132 30.64 -12.64 16.53
C THR A 132 29.63 -13.24 17.51
N GLY A 133 28.37 -13.44 17.10
CA GLY A 133 27.27 -13.86 17.96
C GLY A 133 26.72 -12.75 18.87
N ASN A 134 27.08 -11.49 18.62
CA ASN A 134 26.64 -10.38 19.47
C ASN A 134 25.16 -10.03 19.25
N GLU A 135 24.30 -10.41 20.19
CA GLU A 135 22.85 -10.11 20.22
C GLU A 135 22.54 -8.60 20.39
N GLY A 136 23.52 -7.80 20.84
CA GLY A 136 23.40 -6.35 20.96
C GLY A 136 23.52 -5.58 19.64
N MET A 137 23.68 -6.28 18.51
CA MET A 137 23.97 -5.67 17.21
C MET A 137 23.05 -6.21 16.11
N ILE A 138 22.51 -5.31 15.30
CA ILE A 138 21.87 -5.66 14.03
C ILE A 138 22.89 -5.42 12.91
N ILE A 139 23.06 -6.41 12.05
CA ILE A 139 23.95 -6.33 10.90
C ILE A 139 23.12 -6.20 9.64
N ILE A 140 23.44 -5.23 8.80
CA ILE A 140 22.79 -5.04 7.49
C ILE A 140 23.87 -5.08 6.42
N GLU A 141 23.68 -5.96 5.45
CA GLU A 141 24.50 -6.08 4.25
C GLU A 141 23.72 -5.52 3.06
N ALA A 142 24.35 -4.70 2.22
CA ALA A 142 23.67 -4.10 1.06
C ALA A 142 24.53 -4.13 -0.21
N ILE A 143 23.90 -4.47 -1.33
CA ILE A 143 24.47 -4.40 -2.68
C ILE A 143 23.56 -3.58 -3.59
N LEU A 144 24.13 -3.02 -4.66
CA LEU A 144 23.37 -2.41 -5.75
C LEU A 144 22.80 -3.48 -6.67
N GLY A 145 21.55 -3.30 -7.09
CA GLY A 145 20.83 -4.21 -7.97
C GLY A 145 20.18 -5.41 -7.26
N ILE A 146 19.81 -6.41 -8.05
CA ILE A 146 19.18 -7.65 -7.59
C ILE A 146 20.24 -8.59 -7.02
N ASN A 147 20.00 -9.14 -5.83
CA ASN A 147 20.81 -10.21 -5.25
C ASN A 147 20.48 -11.54 -5.93
N THR A 148 21.47 -12.12 -6.62
CA THR A 148 21.30 -13.36 -7.40
C THR A 148 21.94 -14.57 -6.74
N ASP A 149 22.97 -14.37 -5.90
CA ASP A 149 23.64 -15.43 -5.16
C ASP A 149 24.41 -14.86 -3.95
N SER A 150 24.71 -15.72 -2.99
CA SER A 150 25.59 -15.49 -1.84
C SER A 150 26.96 -14.89 -2.22
N THR A 151 27.50 -15.19 -3.40
CA THR A 151 28.78 -14.64 -3.88
C THR A 151 28.73 -13.12 -4.15
N ASP A 152 27.56 -12.56 -4.42
CA ASP A 152 27.40 -11.12 -4.67
C ASP A 152 27.60 -10.30 -3.38
N LEU A 153 27.37 -10.90 -2.22
CA LEU A 153 27.52 -10.25 -0.91
C LEU A 153 28.99 -9.97 -0.53
N ALA A 154 29.96 -10.57 -1.24
CA ALA A 154 31.37 -10.22 -1.04
C ALA A 154 31.67 -8.73 -1.33
N ALA A 155 30.84 -8.07 -2.15
CA ALA A 155 30.91 -6.64 -2.45
C ALA A 155 29.89 -5.80 -1.65
N ALA A 156 29.22 -6.39 -0.67
CA ALA A 156 28.21 -5.70 0.13
C ALA A 156 28.85 -4.64 1.05
N ASP A 157 28.16 -3.51 1.20
CA ASP A 157 28.42 -2.66 2.36
C ASP A 157 27.91 -3.34 3.61
N LEU A 158 28.64 -3.22 4.72
CA LEU A 158 28.25 -3.74 6.01
C LEU A 158 27.96 -2.59 6.97
N TYR A 159 26.78 -2.59 7.56
CA TYR A 159 26.36 -1.61 8.55
C TYR A 159 26.08 -2.31 9.88
N LYS A 160 26.70 -1.84 10.96
CA LYS A 160 26.42 -2.30 12.33
C LYS A 160 25.56 -1.29 13.05
N VAL A 161 24.46 -1.75 13.63
CA VAL A 161 23.49 -0.93 14.34
C VAL A 161 23.30 -1.48 15.74
N ASP A 162 23.37 -0.61 16.75
CA ASP A 162 23.10 -1.01 18.13
C ASP A 162 21.62 -1.39 18.27
N SER A 163 21.34 -2.59 18.77
CA SER A 163 19.97 -3.10 18.83
C SER A 163 19.14 -2.43 19.93
N SER A 164 19.73 -1.65 20.84
CA SER A 164 19.00 -0.99 21.93
C SER A 164 18.42 0.37 21.53
N ASP A 165 19.18 1.19 20.80
CA ASP A 165 18.81 2.56 20.42
C ASP A 165 18.76 2.81 18.91
N LEU A 166 19.06 1.78 18.11
CA LEU A 166 19.10 1.82 16.64
C LEU A 166 20.11 2.82 16.07
N ARG A 167 21.13 3.19 16.85
CA ARG A 167 22.21 4.04 16.38
C ARG A 167 23.17 3.23 15.50
N ILE A 168 23.54 3.79 14.37
CA ILE A 168 24.57 3.21 13.49
C ILE A 168 25.93 3.34 14.19
N VAL A 169 26.55 2.20 14.48
CA VAL A 169 27.84 2.10 15.18
C VAL A 169 28.99 2.09 14.19
N GLU A 170 28.84 1.39 13.07
CA GLU A 170 29.90 1.20 12.08
C GLU A 170 29.32 1.13 10.67
N LYS A 171 30.08 1.65 9.70
CA LYS A 171 29.81 1.51 8.26
C LYS A 171 31.09 1.08 7.56
N ASN A 172 31.06 -0.06 6.91
CA ASN A 172 32.13 -0.54 6.05
C ASN A 172 31.63 -0.51 4.60
N ILE A 173 32.24 0.35 3.78
CA ILE A 173 31.82 0.60 2.40
C ILE A 173 32.77 -0.12 1.45
N VAL A 174 32.21 -1.01 0.63
CA VAL A 174 32.98 -1.87 -0.27
C VAL A 174 32.73 -1.49 -1.73
N ALA A 175 33.79 -1.47 -2.53
CA ALA A 175 33.65 -1.18 -3.95
C ALA A 175 32.86 -2.28 -4.68
N GLN A 176 31.78 -1.93 -5.39
CA GLN A 176 31.03 -2.87 -6.21
C GLN A 176 31.17 -2.53 -7.70
N GLU A 177 31.79 -3.41 -8.48
CA GLU A 177 32.12 -3.15 -9.89
C GLU A 177 30.96 -3.43 -10.86
N LYS A 178 30.03 -4.30 -10.47
CA LYS A 178 28.92 -4.78 -11.30
C LYS A 178 27.65 -4.98 -10.48
N MET A 179 26.50 -4.88 -11.14
CA MET A 179 25.18 -5.19 -10.57
C MET A 179 24.34 -5.99 -11.55
N TYR A 180 23.35 -6.71 -11.02
CA TYR A 180 22.36 -7.42 -11.83
C TYR A 180 21.06 -6.62 -11.93
N ILE A 181 20.55 -6.46 -13.15
CA ILE A 181 19.26 -5.84 -13.43
C ILE A 181 18.47 -6.71 -14.42
N ARG A 182 17.15 -6.54 -14.46
CA ARG A 182 16.34 -7.17 -15.51
C ARG A 182 16.47 -6.39 -16.80
N LYS A 183 16.65 -7.11 -17.90
CA LYS A 183 16.57 -6.55 -19.24
C LYS A 183 15.16 -6.73 -19.79
N GLY A 184 14.35 -5.67 -19.80
CA GLY A 184 13.05 -5.73 -20.49
C GLY A 184 13.23 -5.89 -22.00
N ARG A 185 12.74 -6.98 -22.58
CA ARG A 185 12.58 -7.15 -24.04
C ARG A 185 11.12 -6.97 -24.47
N ALA A 186 10.93 -6.68 -25.76
CA ALA A 186 9.64 -6.34 -26.36
C ALA A 186 8.83 -7.59 -26.80
N ASP A 187 9.41 -8.78 -26.68
CA ASP A 187 9.08 -9.94 -27.52
C ASP A 187 8.73 -11.24 -26.76
N GLY A 188 8.51 -11.17 -25.43
CA GLY A 188 7.74 -12.21 -24.70
C GLY A 188 8.45 -13.53 -24.37
N GLU A 189 9.76 -13.65 -24.61
CA GLU A 189 10.58 -14.69 -23.95
C GLU A 189 11.01 -14.27 -22.54
N ALA A 190 11.45 -15.23 -21.71
CA ALA A 190 11.92 -14.96 -20.35
C ALA A 190 13.02 -13.89 -20.36
N ASP A 191 12.80 -12.77 -19.67
CA ASP A 191 13.75 -11.66 -19.61
C ASP A 191 14.90 -12.01 -18.66
N PRO A 192 16.12 -12.25 -19.16
CA PRO A 192 17.21 -12.68 -18.31
C PRO A 192 17.68 -11.53 -17.42
N LEU A 193 18.18 -11.88 -16.25
CA LEU A 193 19.09 -11.00 -15.51
C LEU A 193 20.32 -10.73 -16.36
N ILE A 194 20.69 -9.47 -16.44
CA ILE A 194 21.92 -9.05 -17.10
C ILE A 194 22.86 -8.43 -16.09
N GLU A 195 24.13 -8.74 -16.26
CA GLU A 195 25.21 -8.08 -15.55
C GLU A 195 25.48 -6.70 -16.20
N VAL A 196 25.56 -5.67 -15.38
CA VAL A 196 25.85 -4.29 -15.81
C VAL A 196 26.97 -3.73 -14.96
N ALA A 197 27.97 -3.14 -15.63
CA ALA A 197 29.08 -2.47 -14.95
C ALA A 197 28.61 -1.19 -14.25
N ILE A 198 29.02 -1.00 -13.01
CA ILE A 198 28.78 0.22 -12.24
C ILE A 198 29.90 1.22 -12.57
N SER A 199 29.54 2.48 -12.83
CA SER A 199 30.52 3.53 -13.12
C SER A 199 31.47 3.75 -11.93
N PRO A 200 32.77 4.01 -12.15
CA PRO A 200 33.77 4.13 -11.07
C PRO A 200 33.40 5.07 -9.91
N GLU A 201 32.71 6.18 -10.20
CA GLU A 201 32.24 7.14 -9.18
C GLU A 201 31.22 6.56 -8.21
N TRP A 202 30.42 5.59 -8.66
CA TRP A 202 29.36 4.96 -7.88
C TRP A 202 29.84 3.70 -7.16
N GLN A 203 30.90 3.05 -7.65
CA GLN A 203 31.38 1.78 -7.08
C GLN A 203 31.71 1.91 -5.59
N ARG A 204 32.27 3.03 -5.16
CA ARG A 204 32.75 3.28 -3.78
C ARG A 204 31.80 4.13 -2.94
N ARG A 205 30.60 4.43 -3.44
CA ARG A 205 29.61 5.19 -2.65
C ARG A 205 28.90 4.26 -1.68
N GLN A 206 28.52 4.82 -0.54
CA GLN A 206 27.60 4.18 0.39
C GLN A 206 26.30 3.82 -0.34
N LYS A 207 25.92 2.55 -0.30
CA LYS A 207 24.79 2.00 -1.07
C LYS A 207 23.44 2.29 -0.42
N LEU A 208 23.37 2.25 0.92
CA LEU A 208 22.15 2.55 1.69
C LEU A 208 22.29 3.89 2.40
N GLU A 209 21.32 4.78 2.27
CA GLU A 209 21.26 5.97 3.12
C GLU A 209 20.89 5.63 4.57
N ASP A 210 21.33 6.46 5.52
CA ASP A 210 21.17 6.23 6.97
C ASP A 210 19.72 6.03 7.40
N GLY A 211 18.78 6.75 6.77
CA GLY A 211 17.35 6.57 7.04
C GLY A 211 16.85 5.16 6.71
N PHE A 212 17.31 4.58 5.59
CA PHE A 212 16.94 3.22 5.21
C PHE A 212 17.58 2.18 6.13
N ILE A 213 18.81 2.42 6.61
CA ILE A 213 19.46 1.56 7.60
C ILE A 213 18.58 1.47 8.86
N THR A 214 18.13 2.61 9.40
CA THR A 214 17.24 2.63 10.57
C THR A 214 15.90 1.94 10.30
N VAL A 215 15.29 2.14 9.12
CA VAL A 215 14.03 1.48 8.75
C VAL A 215 14.18 -0.04 8.70
N ILE A 216 15.25 -0.54 8.07
CA ILE A 216 15.54 -1.97 7.99
C ILE A 216 15.79 -2.53 9.40
N SER A 217 16.55 -1.85 10.25
CA SER A 217 16.79 -2.30 11.63
C SER A 217 15.49 -2.42 12.44
N ARG A 218 14.58 -1.45 12.35
CA ARG A 218 13.26 -1.52 13.00
C ARG A 218 12.45 -2.71 12.52
N LEU A 219 12.51 -2.97 11.21
CA LEU A 219 11.80 -4.07 10.60
C LEU A 219 12.36 -5.42 11.08
N VAL A 220 13.69 -5.56 11.19
CA VAL A 220 14.33 -6.76 11.74
C VAL A 220 13.90 -6.99 13.19
N GLN A 221 13.88 -5.95 14.03
CA GLN A 221 13.41 -6.06 15.42
C GLN A 221 11.96 -6.55 15.49
N ALA A 222 11.06 -5.88 14.76
CA ALA A 222 9.64 -6.24 14.75
C ALA A 222 9.43 -7.69 14.28
N ILE A 223 10.17 -8.15 13.27
CA ILE A 223 10.13 -9.54 12.80
C ILE A 223 10.62 -10.49 13.90
N THR A 224 11.78 -10.20 14.50
CA THR A 224 12.38 -11.03 15.57
C THR A 224 11.41 -11.21 16.73
N GLU A 225 10.79 -10.11 17.18
CA GLU A 225 9.78 -10.12 18.25
C GLU A 225 8.54 -10.94 17.88
N SER A 226 8.03 -10.77 16.65
CA SER A 226 6.80 -11.43 16.20
C SER A 226 6.95 -12.94 16.02
N GLU A 227 8.11 -13.38 15.51
CA GLU A 227 8.39 -14.78 15.21
C GLU A 227 8.74 -15.61 16.47
N LYS A 228 8.98 -14.95 17.62
CA LYS A 228 9.49 -15.58 18.86
C LYS A 228 10.74 -16.43 18.64
N LYS A 229 11.52 -16.12 17.61
CA LYS A 229 12.77 -16.81 17.26
C LYS A 229 13.93 -16.20 18.02
N GLN A 230 14.97 -17.00 18.27
CA GLN A 230 16.18 -16.52 18.95
C GLN A 230 16.98 -15.57 18.04
N SER A 231 17.07 -15.90 16.75
CA SER A 231 17.80 -15.09 15.76
C SER A 231 17.25 -15.28 14.35
N VAL A 232 17.10 -14.17 13.62
CA VAL A 232 16.52 -14.15 12.27
C VAL A 232 17.42 -13.48 11.26
N GLN A 233 17.46 -14.07 10.07
CA GLN A 233 18.02 -13.51 8.85
C GLN A 233 16.85 -13.06 7.98
N VAL A 234 16.88 -11.80 7.57
CA VAL A 234 15.87 -11.16 6.72
C VAL A 234 16.50 -10.82 5.39
N THR A 235 15.98 -11.38 4.31
CA THR A 235 16.32 -10.93 2.96
C THR A 235 15.40 -9.78 2.58
N TRP A 236 15.99 -8.69 2.11
CA TRP A 236 15.26 -7.46 1.82
C TRP A 236 15.70 -6.84 0.49
N ALA A 237 14.83 -6.03 -0.09
CA ALA A 237 15.07 -5.31 -1.32
C ALA A 237 14.40 -3.93 -1.30
N ILE A 238 15.00 -2.96 -1.98
CA ILE A 238 14.45 -1.63 -2.21
C ILE A 238 14.07 -1.50 -3.67
N GLU A 239 12.80 -1.20 -3.93
CA GLU A 239 12.28 -0.87 -5.26
C GLU A 239 11.47 0.42 -5.15
N LEU A 240 11.81 1.45 -5.93
CA LEU A 240 11.16 2.75 -5.93
C LEU A 240 11.08 3.36 -4.52
N GLY A 241 12.20 3.31 -3.78
CA GLY A 241 12.33 3.86 -2.43
C GLY A 241 11.50 3.15 -1.34
N ARG A 242 11.07 1.90 -1.58
CA ARG A 242 10.36 1.08 -0.58
C ARG A 242 11.13 -0.17 -0.22
N VAL A 243 11.23 -0.44 1.08
CA VAL A 243 11.78 -1.69 1.61
C VAL A 243 10.71 -2.78 1.53
N PHE A 244 11.07 -3.90 0.90
CA PHE A 244 10.30 -5.13 0.86
C PHE A 244 11.09 -6.23 1.56
N VAL A 245 10.40 -7.08 2.31
CA VAL A 245 10.95 -8.32 2.85
C VAL A 245 10.62 -9.44 1.88
N THR A 246 11.64 -10.14 1.41
CA THR A 246 11.49 -11.22 0.43
C THR A 246 11.56 -12.59 1.09
N ASN A 247 12.30 -12.71 2.19
CA ASN A 247 12.42 -13.96 2.92
C ASN A 247 12.79 -13.72 4.39
N ILE A 248 12.37 -14.65 5.26
CA ILE A 248 12.72 -14.67 6.68
C ILE A 248 13.15 -16.08 7.02
N GLN A 249 14.35 -16.23 7.57
CA GLN A 249 14.90 -17.51 7.99
C GLN A 249 15.42 -17.42 9.42
N GLU A 250 15.34 -18.53 10.14
CA GLU A 250 16.06 -18.68 11.40
C GLU A 250 17.52 -19.01 11.06
N PHE A 251 18.46 -18.45 11.81
CA PHE A 251 19.88 -18.78 11.67
C PHE A 251 20.53 -18.89 13.05
N SER A 252 21.64 -19.60 13.15
CA SER A 252 22.44 -19.66 14.37
C SER A 252 23.86 -19.18 14.07
N SER A 253 24.39 -18.27 14.89
CA SER A 253 25.79 -17.86 14.76
C SER A 253 26.73 -19.03 15.14
N PRO A 254 27.93 -19.12 14.56
CA PRO A 254 28.92 -20.11 14.98
C PRO A 254 29.26 -19.93 16.47
N GLU A 255 29.06 -20.95 17.30
CA GLU A 255 29.48 -20.91 18.71
C GLU A 255 31.01 -20.73 18.81
N GLY A 256 31.48 -19.67 19.47
CA GLY A 256 32.80 -19.67 20.12
C GLY A 256 33.93 -18.80 19.57
N PHE A 257 33.69 -17.51 19.27
CA PHE A 257 34.79 -16.53 19.33
C PHE A 257 34.88 -15.91 20.74
N PRO A 258 36.03 -16.01 21.44
CA PRO A 258 36.18 -15.38 22.74
C PRO A 258 36.03 -13.86 22.58
N GLN A 259 35.15 -13.27 23.41
CA GLN A 259 35.05 -11.82 23.56
C GLN A 259 36.43 -11.27 23.93
N ILE A 260 37.11 -10.64 22.98
CA ILE A 260 38.30 -9.85 23.30
C ILE A 260 37.77 -8.60 24.01
N ALA A 261 37.89 -8.60 25.34
CA ALA A 261 37.64 -7.42 26.14
C ALA A 261 38.49 -6.27 25.57
N ALA A 262 37.82 -5.15 25.33
CA ALA A 262 38.41 -3.93 24.82
C ALA A 262 39.42 -3.38 25.85
N ASP A 263 40.67 -3.80 25.76
CA ASP A 263 41.82 -3.07 26.31
C ASP A 263 43.12 -3.54 25.65
N ASN A 264 43.71 -2.63 24.86
CA ASN A 264 45.10 -2.58 24.37
C ASN A 264 45.62 -3.72 23.48
N VAL A 265 45.55 -3.56 22.14
CA VAL A 265 46.68 -3.88 21.22
C VAL A 265 46.64 -2.96 19.99
N VAL A 266 47.80 -2.40 19.66
CA VAL A 266 48.15 -1.60 18.48
C VAL A 266 48.42 -2.52 17.27
N GLY A 267 47.96 -2.17 16.06
CA GLY A 267 48.65 -2.56 14.81
C GLY A 267 47.81 -3.17 13.68
N ASP A 268 47.90 -2.54 12.51
CA ASP A 268 47.22 -2.74 11.22
C ASP A 268 47.44 -4.09 10.46
N GLU A 269 47.86 -5.19 11.09
CA GLU A 269 48.30 -6.40 10.34
C GLU A 269 47.46 -7.69 10.53
N LEU A 270 46.39 -7.68 11.34
CA LEU A 270 45.59 -8.90 11.58
C LEU A 270 44.24 -8.97 10.83
N ILE A 271 43.77 -7.88 10.22
CA ILE A 271 42.44 -7.83 9.57
C ILE A 271 42.44 -8.44 8.16
N SER A 272 43.61 -8.58 7.52
CA SER A 272 43.70 -9.10 6.14
C SER A 272 43.59 -10.62 6.01
N ALA A 273 43.79 -11.37 7.10
CA ALA A 273 43.83 -12.84 7.04
C ALA A 273 42.49 -13.53 7.37
N ALA A 274 41.53 -12.85 8.00
CA ALA A 274 40.24 -13.43 8.38
C ALA A 274 39.11 -13.23 7.34
N MET A 275 39.32 -12.36 6.33
CA MET A 275 38.31 -11.95 5.35
C MET A 275 38.24 -12.84 4.08
N ILE A 276 38.98 -13.97 4.01
CA ILE A 276 39.05 -14.81 2.79
C ILE A 276 38.74 -16.30 3.08
N ALA A 277 37.78 -16.59 3.94
CA ALA A 277 37.24 -17.95 4.05
C ALA A 277 35.72 -17.94 3.85
N PRO A 278 35.17 -18.55 2.78
CA PRO A 278 33.74 -18.82 2.72
C PRO A 278 33.35 -19.76 3.88
N LEU A 279 32.19 -19.52 4.50
CA LEU A 279 31.64 -20.45 5.49
C LEU A 279 31.45 -21.84 4.83
N PRO A 280 31.81 -22.94 5.50
CA PRO A 280 31.50 -24.28 5.02
C PRO A 280 30.02 -24.63 5.24
N ASP A 281 29.38 -25.17 4.21
CA ASP A 281 27.95 -25.51 4.06
C ASP A 281 27.38 -26.59 5.02
N GLN A 282 27.89 -26.81 6.23
CA GLN A 282 27.34 -27.87 7.10
C GLN A 282 27.12 -27.44 8.54
N ILE A 283 25.85 -27.16 8.89
CA ILE A 283 25.36 -27.15 10.27
C ILE A 283 24.55 -28.44 10.47
N GLU A 284 25.15 -29.43 11.15
CA GLU A 284 24.44 -30.61 11.66
C GLU A 284 23.53 -30.21 12.84
N SER A 285 22.22 -30.40 12.71
CA SER A 285 21.26 -30.18 13.80
C SER A 285 21.27 -31.35 14.80
N ARG A 286 21.57 -31.06 16.08
CA ARG A 286 21.45 -32.04 17.18
C ARG A 286 20.00 -32.09 17.72
N LYS A 287 19.47 -33.32 17.76
CA LYS A 287 18.14 -33.75 18.24
C LYS A 287 17.62 -33.05 19.52
N ALA A 288 16.43 -32.45 19.43
CA ALA A 288 15.60 -32.11 20.59
C ALA A 288 14.42 -33.10 20.73
N GLN A 289 14.36 -33.81 21.88
CA GLN A 289 13.26 -34.69 22.28
C GLN A 289 11.99 -33.90 22.60
N ARG A 290 10.86 -34.27 22.00
CA ARG A 290 9.52 -33.80 22.40
C ARG A 290 8.91 -34.69 23.47
N VAL A 291 8.39 -34.07 24.53
CA VAL A 291 7.53 -34.68 25.56
C VAL A 291 6.06 -34.52 25.11
N ASN A 292 5.33 -35.63 25.06
CA ASN A 292 3.90 -35.71 24.70
C ASN A 292 2.99 -35.38 25.90
N ILE A 293 1.87 -34.69 25.65
CA ILE A 293 0.66 -34.81 26.47
C ILE A 293 -0.56 -34.96 25.54
N ASN A 294 -1.19 -36.13 25.61
CA ASN A 294 -2.47 -36.51 24.99
C ASN A 294 -3.66 -36.11 25.88
N LEU A 295 -4.87 -36.11 25.28
CA LEU A 295 -6.21 -36.53 25.79
C LEU A 295 -7.29 -35.55 25.23
N LEU A 296 -8.48 -35.91 24.75
CA LEU A 296 -9.18 -37.11 24.24
C LEU A 296 -10.53 -36.59 23.70
N ALA A 297 -11.12 -37.28 22.72
CA ALA A 297 -12.43 -37.00 22.11
C ALA A 297 -13.63 -37.46 22.98
N GLY A 298 -14.86 -36.98 22.67
CA GLY A 298 -16.11 -37.59 23.16
C GLY A 298 -17.41 -36.78 22.90
N GLU A 299 -18.37 -37.45 22.26
CA GLU A 299 -19.72 -37.07 21.77
C GLU A 299 -20.75 -36.67 22.85
N VAL A 300 -21.88 -36.02 22.48
CA VAL A 300 -23.28 -36.36 22.85
C VAL A 300 -24.30 -35.67 21.89
N GLU A 301 -25.26 -36.46 21.42
CA GLU A 301 -26.43 -36.16 20.57
C GLU A 301 -27.74 -35.93 21.37
N ASN A 302 -28.76 -35.39 20.66
CA ASN A 302 -30.23 -35.53 20.81
C ASN A 302 -31.09 -34.49 21.58
N MET A 303 -32.13 -33.96 20.90
CA MET A 303 -33.57 -34.21 21.16
C MET A 303 -34.55 -33.56 20.13
N VAL A 304 -35.30 -34.41 19.40
CA VAL A 304 -36.77 -34.44 19.08
C VAL A 304 -37.42 -33.17 18.47
N ALA A 305 -37.96 -33.09 17.25
CA ALA A 305 -38.92 -33.88 16.43
C ALA A 305 -40.44 -33.55 16.59
N ALA A 306 -41.09 -33.43 15.41
CA ALA A 306 -42.50 -33.70 15.04
C ALA A 306 -43.51 -32.54 14.90
N GLY A 307 -44.17 -32.48 13.73
CA GLY A 307 -45.52 -31.91 13.55
C GLY A 307 -45.89 -31.43 12.14
N ASP A 308 -46.24 -32.36 11.23
CA ASP A 308 -46.89 -32.08 9.93
C ASP A 308 -48.32 -31.54 10.07
N THR A 309 -48.79 -30.71 9.12
CA THR A 309 -50.08 -30.92 8.41
C THR A 309 -50.25 -30.03 7.18
N VAL A 310 -50.74 -30.66 6.10
CA VAL A 310 -51.13 -30.12 4.78
C VAL A 310 -52.66 -30.14 4.70
N ILE A 311 -53.29 -29.12 4.08
CA ILE A 311 -54.57 -29.25 3.34
C ILE A 311 -54.54 -28.34 2.09
N ASP A 312 -54.69 -28.96 0.93
CA ASP A 312 -55.02 -28.40 -0.39
C ASP A 312 -56.53 -28.06 -0.49
N ASP A 313 -56.92 -27.06 -1.30
CA ASP A 313 -57.80 -27.33 -2.45
C ASP A 313 -57.97 -26.14 -3.42
N VAL A 314 -58.18 -26.55 -4.67
CA VAL A 314 -58.16 -25.88 -5.99
C VAL A 314 -59.52 -25.28 -6.38
N VAL A 315 -59.57 -24.17 -7.14
CA VAL A 315 -60.51 -23.95 -8.26
C VAL A 315 -59.91 -23.00 -9.33
N GLU A 316 -60.03 -23.39 -10.60
CA GLU A 316 -59.60 -22.72 -11.85
C GLU A 316 -60.52 -21.58 -12.36
N ALA A 317 -60.00 -20.84 -13.36
CA ALA A 317 -60.44 -19.60 -14.04
C ALA A 317 -61.80 -19.63 -14.80
N PRO A 318 -62.29 -18.48 -15.35
CA PRO A 318 -61.84 -17.99 -16.67
C PRO A 318 -61.75 -16.45 -16.84
N ALA A 319 -61.17 -16.06 -17.99
CA ALA A 319 -60.85 -14.71 -18.45
C ALA A 319 -62.07 -13.86 -18.90
N ASP A 320 -62.06 -12.54 -18.62
CA ASP A 320 -61.79 -11.46 -19.60
C ASP A 320 -62.12 -10.04 -19.05
N ILE A 321 -61.08 -9.19 -19.07
CA ILE A 321 -60.98 -7.76 -19.43
C ILE A 321 -62.15 -6.80 -19.12
N HIS A 322 -61.92 -5.81 -18.24
CA HIS A 322 -61.90 -4.38 -18.62
C HIS A 322 -61.30 -3.46 -17.52
N GLU A 323 -60.41 -2.59 -17.99
CA GLU A 323 -59.70 -1.46 -17.37
C GLU A 323 -60.14 -1.00 -15.98
N THR A 324 -59.19 -1.03 -15.03
CA THR A 324 -59.38 -0.42 -13.71
C THR A 324 -58.33 0.67 -13.48
N GLN A 325 -58.83 1.88 -13.28
CA GLN A 325 -58.11 3.03 -12.76
C GLN A 325 -57.52 2.68 -11.40
N LEU A 326 -56.20 2.82 -11.25
CA LEU A 326 -55.52 2.70 -9.97
C LEU A 326 -55.58 4.03 -9.24
N GLU A 327 -56.47 4.10 -8.23
CA GLU A 327 -56.41 5.07 -7.15
C GLU A 327 -55.11 4.83 -6.36
N ILE A 328 -54.25 5.85 -6.33
CA ILE A 328 -53.01 5.87 -5.58
C ILE A 328 -53.36 5.98 -4.09
N ALA A 329 -53.17 4.89 -3.36
CA ALA A 329 -53.21 4.89 -1.90
C ALA A 329 -52.08 5.77 -1.35
N ALA A 330 -52.44 6.64 -0.41
CA ALA A 330 -51.57 7.63 0.21
C ALA A 330 -50.24 7.04 0.69
N GLU A 331 -49.14 7.67 0.25
CA GLU A 331 -47.81 7.46 0.80
C GLU A 331 -47.80 7.79 2.30
N PRO A 332 -47.04 7.05 3.12
CA PRO A 332 -46.86 7.41 4.52
C PRO A 332 -46.15 8.76 4.59
N GLU A 333 -46.73 9.74 5.29
CA GLU A 333 -46.07 11.01 5.62
C GLU A 333 -44.67 10.74 6.18
N GLU A 334 -43.63 11.00 5.38
CA GLU A 334 -42.27 11.10 5.87
C GLU A 334 -42.23 12.22 6.92
N ARG A 335 -42.07 11.83 8.19
CA ARG A 335 -41.65 12.78 9.22
C ARG A 335 -40.34 13.40 8.74
N PRO A 336 -40.21 14.74 8.72
CA PRO A 336 -38.91 15.35 8.48
C PRO A 336 -37.91 14.77 9.49
N PRO A 337 -36.69 14.42 9.06
CA PRO A 337 -35.70 13.87 9.97
C PRO A 337 -35.53 14.84 11.15
N ALA A 338 -35.57 14.28 12.36
CA ALA A 338 -35.31 15.04 13.57
C ALA A 338 -34.02 15.86 13.36
N ALA A 339 -34.09 17.17 13.60
CA ALA A 339 -33.01 18.12 13.37
C ALA A 339 -31.65 17.51 13.76
N ALA A 340 -30.83 17.18 12.75
CA ALA A 340 -29.52 16.62 12.98
C ALA A 340 -28.72 17.59 13.85
N GLU A 341 -28.23 17.12 15.00
CA GLU A 341 -27.33 17.93 15.83
C GLU A 341 -26.00 18.11 15.07
N PHE A 342 -25.87 19.23 14.35
CA PHE A 342 -24.70 19.57 13.55
C PHE A 342 -23.40 19.56 14.39
N GLY A 343 -22.37 18.88 13.89
CA GLY A 343 -21.04 18.73 14.52
C GLY A 343 -20.25 20.04 14.74
N LEU A 344 -19.05 19.92 15.30
CA LEU A 344 -18.06 21.00 15.45
C LEU A 344 -17.13 21.02 14.23
N ILE A 345 -16.60 22.18 13.86
CA ILE A 345 -15.46 22.23 12.93
C ILE A 345 -14.24 21.64 13.63
N THR A 346 -13.57 20.68 12.99
CA THR A 346 -12.43 19.96 13.56
C THR A 346 -11.06 20.44 13.07
N GLY A 347 -10.98 21.24 12.01
CA GLY A 347 -9.72 21.85 11.58
C GLY A 347 -9.85 23.00 10.58
N LEU A 348 -8.95 23.97 10.66
CA LEU A 348 -8.75 25.07 9.71
C LEU A 348 -7.45 24.83 8.94
N LEU A 349 -7.52 24.81 7.62
CA LEU A 349 -6.37 24.55 6.75
C LEU A 349 -6.02 25.80 5.94
N LEU A 350 -4.72 26.06 5.83
CA LEU A 350 -4.19 27.06 4.90
C LEU A 350 -3.94 26.42 3.55
N ASP A 351 -4.47 26.99 2.47
CA ASP A 351 -4.02 26.68 1.12
C ASP A 351 -2.60 27.20 0.92
N ALA A 352 -1.65 26.26 0.89
CA ALA A 352 -0.22 26.54 0.75
C ALA A 352 0.30 26.14 -0.64
N SER A 353 -0.61 26.04 -1.63
CA SER A 353 -0.29 25.55 -2.97
C SER A 353 0.64 26.48 -3.76
N ASP A 354 0.70 27.76 -3.40
CA ASP A 354 1.58 28.75 -4.04
C ASP A 354 3.05 28.68 -3.56
N LEU A 355 3.30 27.97 -2.46
CA LEU A 355 4.59 27.86 -1.76
C LEU A 355 5.26 29.22 -1.47
N SER A 356 4.51 30.31 -1.43
CA SER A 356 5.10 31.64 -1.27
C SER A 356 5.52 31.86 0.18
N ASN A 357 6.64 32.54 0.40
CA ASN A 357 7.10 32.86 1.75
C ASN A 357 6.06 33.65 2.56
N GLU A 358 5.22 34.45 1.89
CA GLU A 358 4.13 35.18 2.54
C GLU A 358 3.09 34.21 3.12
N THR A 359 2.56 33.30 2.28
CA THR A 359 1.61 32.27 2.68
C THR A 359 2.19 31.36 3.77
N LEU A 360 3.39 30.82 3.55
CA LEU A 360 4.03 29.90 4.50
C LEU A 360 4.29 30.54 5.87
N SER A 361 4.56 31.85 5.93
CA SER A 361 4.76 32.56 7.20
C SER A 361 3.51 32.58 8.09
N LYS A 362 2.32 32.41 7.51
CA LYS A 362 1.03 32.44 8.21
C LYS A 362 0.53 31.04 8.59
N ALA A 363 1.21 29.98 8.16
CA ALA A 363 0.80 28.59 8.39
C ALA A 363 0.54 28.26 9.87
N GLY A 364 1.33 28.80 10.80
CA GLY A 364 1.16 28.55 12.24
C GLY A 364 -0.15 29.08 12.86
N ARG A 365 -1.01 29.74 12.09
CA ARG A 365 -2.38 30.12 12.49
C ARG A 365 -3.42 29.03 12.22
N PHE A 366 -3.04 27.97 11.52
CA PHE A 366 -3.91 26.92 11.00
C PHE A 366 -3.53 25.56 11.59
N ASP A 367 -4.48 24.63 11.55
CA ASP A 367 -4.32 23.26 12.08
C ASP A 367 -3.66 22.32 11.06
N GLY A 368 -3.56 22.73 9.80
CA GLY A 368 -3.00 21.93 8.71
C GLY A 368 -2.75 22.77 7.46
N THR A 369 -2.20 22.12 6.43
CA THR A 369 -2.00 22.73 5.11
C THR A 369 -2.74 21.94 4.05
N PHE A 370 -3.32 22.65 3.09
CA PHE A 370 -3.87 22.11 1.85
C PHE A 370 -2.87 22.37 0.72
N VAL A 371 -2.76 21.41 -0.18
CA VAL A 371 -1.86 21.46 -1.33
C VAL A 371 -2.58 20.92 -2.55
N ASP A 372 -2.67 21.73 -3.61
CA ASP A 372 -3.18 21.34 -4.91
C ASP A 372 -2.04 20.84 -5.81
N GLY A 373 -2.11 19.58 -6.24
CA GLY A 373 -1.15 18.97 -7.14
C GLY A 373 -1.03 19.71 -8.47
N THR A 374 -2.12 20.30 -9.00
CA THR A 374 -2.06 21.10 -10.23
C THR A 374 -1.17 22.33 -10.06
N ALA A 375 -1.28 23.01 -8.91
CA ALA A 375 -0.47 24.18 -8.61
C ALA A 375 1.02 23.83 -8.43
N LEU A 376 1.32 22.69 -7.78
CA LEU A 376 2.70 22.21 -7.67
C LEU A 376 3.31 21.88 -9.03
N LEU A 377 2.57 21.23 -9.91
CA LEU A 377 3.02 20.94 -11.27
C LEU A 377 3.26 22.23 -12.06
N ALA A 378 2.37 23.23 -11.91
CA ALA A 378 2.55 24.55 -12.50
C ALA A 378 3.80 25.26 -12.00
N HIS A 379 4.13 25.14 -10.70
CA HIS A 379 5.33 25.71 -10.11
C HIS A 379 6.62 25.15 -10.72
N HIS A 380 6.63 23.85 -11.04
CA HIS A 380 7.81 23.17 -11.61
C HIS A 380 7.85 23.15 -13.14
N HIS A 381 6.84 23.72 -13.81
CA HIS A 381 6.71 23.76 -15.27
C HIS A 381 6.83 22.36 -15.93
N LEU A 382 6.29 21.35 -15.26
CA LEU A 382 6.33 19.96 -15.72
C LEU A 382 4.99 19.29 -15.42
N THR A 383 4.60 18.36 -16.28
CA THR A 383 3.38 17.57 -16.13
C THR A 383 3.74 16.08 -16.03
N PRO A 384 2.90 15.25 -15.40
CA PRO A 384 3.10 13.81 -15.43
C PRO A 384 3.27 13.26 -16.85
N GLU A 385 2.51 13.80 -17.80
CA GLU A 385 2.53 13.45 -19.22
C GLU A 385 3.92 13.66 -19.86
N SER A 386 4.63 14.74 -19.53
CA SER A 386 5.94 15.04 -20.12
C SER A 386 7.11 14.28 -19.49
N VAL A 387 6.93 13.74 -18.28
CA VAL A 387 8.01 13.00 -17.59
C VAL A 387 7.91 11.48 -17.78
N ILE A 388 6.77 10.97 -18.24
CA ILE A 388 6.59 9.53 -18.52
C ILE A 388 7.54 9.10 -19.64
N GLY A 389 8.46 8.19 -19.31
CA GLY A 389 9.50 7.70 -20.23
C GLY A 389 10.80 8.51 -20.19
N GLU A 390 10.82 9.64 -19.50
CA GLU A 390 12.02 10.48 -19.31
C GLU A 390 12.54 10.38 -17.88
N ARG A 391 13.41 9.40 -17.62
CA ARG A 391 13.88 9.03 -16.27
C ARG A 391 14.42 10.23 -15.46
N GLU A 392 15.20 11.10 -16.08
CA GLU A 392 15.79 12.26 -15.39
C GLU A 392 14.74 13.30 -14.99
N LYS A 393 13.82 13.65 -15.91
CA LYS A 393 12.73 14.58 -15.61
C LYS A 393 11.77 14.02 -14.57
N LEU A 394 11.48 12.72 -14.64
CA LEU A 394 10.65 12.03 -13.65
C LEU A 394 11.27 12.11 -12.25
N ALA A 395 12.56 11.75 -12.12
CA ALA A 395 13.26 11.82 -10.84
C ALA A 395 13.28 13.25 -10.29
N LYS A 396 13.58 14.23 -11.15
CA LYS A 396 13.56 15.65 -10.77
C LYS A 396 12.20 16.09 -10.23
N LEU A 397 11.12 15.86 -10.99
CA LEU A 397 9.77 16.27 -10.60
C LEU A 397 9.30 15.59 -9.30
N VAL A 398 9.58 14.30 -9.15
CA VAL A 398 9.26 13.54 -7.94
C VAL A 398 10.00 14.11 -6.72
N ASP A 399 11.26 14.47 -6.88
CA ASP A 399 12.09 15.02 -5.81
C ASP A 399 11.62 16.41 -5.38
N GLU A 400 11.31 17.26 -6.36
CA GLU A 400 10.82 18.62 -6.14
C GLU A 400 9.45 18.62 -5.44
N ILE A 401 8.47 17.87 -5.96
CA ILE A 401 7.14 17.76 -5.31
C ILE A 401 7.25 17.16 -3.91
N ALA A 402 8.08 16.13 -3.71
CA ALA A 402 8.26 15.54 -2.38
C ALA A 402 8.87 16.53 -1.38
N LEU A 403 9.80 17.36 -1.84
CA LEU A 403 10.40 18.42 -1.03
C LEU A 403 9.38 19.49 -0.64
N ASP A 404 8.54 19.93 -1.59
CA ASP A 404 7.49 20.92 -1.36
C ASP A 404 6.48 20.43 -0.32
N ILE A 405 6.00 19.19 -0.48
CA ILE A 405 5.09 18.54 0.48
C ILE A 405 5.75 18.44 1.85
N SER A 406 7.06 18.12 1.92
CA SER A 406 7.77 18.10 3.19
C SER A 406 7.87 19.48 3.83
N THR A 407 7.99 20.54 3.03
CA THR A 407 8.13 21.91 3.50
C THR A 407 6.85 22.39 4.15
N VAL A 408 5.71 22.19 3.48
CA VAL A 408 4.40 22.53 4.05
C VAL A 408 4.02 21.62 5.22
N PHE A 409 4.44 20.35 5.21
CA PHE A 409 4.22 19.43 6.32
C PHE A 409 4.96 19.88 7.59
N LYS A 410 6.20 20.36 7.49
CA LYS A 410 6.98 20.82 8.65
C LYS A 410 6.35 22.01 9.39
N LEU A 411 5.41 22.72 8.78
CA LEU A 411 4.75 23.87 9.37
C LEU A 411 3.62 23.48 10.33
N ASN A 412 2.78 22.52 9.94
CA ASN A 412 1.56 22.15 10.70
C ASN A 412 1.39 20.64 10.93
N GLU A 413 2.32 19.80 10.50
CA GLU A 413 2.34 18.33 10.68
C GLU A 413 1.08 17.60 10.17
N SER A 414 0.33 18.23 9.27
CA SER A 414 -0.86 17.68 8.62
C SER A 414 -1.02 18.25 7.23
N VAL A 415 -1.12 17.39 6.21
CA VAL A 415 -1.28 17.80 4.80
C VAL A 415 -2.53 17.17 4.21
N LEU A 416 -3.35 17.98 3.55
CA LEU A 416 -4.42 17.53 2.67
C LEU A 416 -4.01 17.78 1.22
N TYR A 417 -3.69 16.71 0.50
CA TYR A 417 -3.18 16.76 -0.86
C TYR A 417 -4.26 16.44 -1.89
N LYS A 418 -4.58 17.38 -2.78
CA LYS A 418 -5.45 17.12 -3.93
C LYS A 418 -4.60 16.65 -5.10
N PHE A 419 -4.89 15.47 -5.66
CA PHE A 419 -4.23 15.03 -6.89
C PHE A 419 -4.53 16.00 -8.04
N SER A 420 -3.59 16.10 -8.98
CA SER A 420 -3.69 17.09 -10.06
C SER A 420 -4.90 16.88 -10.97
N ASP A 421 -5.62 17.96 -11.20
CA ASP A 421 -6.73 18.09 -12.14
C ASP A 421 -6.26 18.90 -13.34
N LEU A 422 -5.77 18.21 -14.38
CA LEU A 422 -5.24 18.82 -15.60
C LEU A 422 -6.16 18.51 -16.79
N ASP A 423 -6.60 19.55 -17.48
CA ASP A 423 -7.18 19.43 -18.82
C ASP A 423 -6.13 19.76 -19.90
N GLU A 424 -6.52 19.62 -21.17
CA GLU A 424 -5.66 19.93 -22.33
C GLU A 424 -5.12 21.37 -22.29
N GLN A 425 -5.92 22.34 -21.84
CA GLN A 425 -5.53 23.75 -21.84
C GLN A 425 -4.53 24.05 -20.72
N MET A 426 -4.78 23.54 -19.51
CA MET A 426 -3.91 23.68 -18.36
C MET A 426 -2.57 22.99 -18.60
N ALA A 427 -2.58 21.77 -19.13
CA ALA A 427 -1.36 21.04 -19.45
C ALA A 427 -0.48 21.81 -20.46
N ARG A 428 -1.06 22.43 -21.50
CA ARG A 428 -0.33 23.32 -22.43
C ARG A 428 0.23 24.57 -21.77
N GLN A 429 -0.47 25.12 -20.79
CA GLN A 429 -0.01 26.33 -20.09
C GLN A 429 1.17 26.02 -19.15
N ILE A 430 1.11 24.88 -18.47
CA ILE A 430 2.16 24.42 -17.54
C ILE A 430 3.40 23.98 -18.31
N ASP A 431 3.21 23.19 -19.36
CA ASP A 431 4.28 22.65 -20.19
C ASP A 431 3.98 22.92 -21.68
N PRO A 432 4.39 24.10 -22.20
CA PRO A 432 4.16 24.48 -23.60
C PRO A 432 4.83 23.55 -24.63
N GLY A 433 5.80 22.73 -24.20
CA GLY A 433 6.50 21.77 -25.05
C GLY A 433 5.86 20.38 -25.10
N LEU A 434 4.75 20.17 -24.38
CA LEU A 434 4.10 18.86 -24.27
C LEU A 434 3.47 18.44 -25.60
N GLU A 435 3.95 17.33 -26.17
CA GLU A 435 3.42 16.77 -27.43
C GLU A 435 2.12 15.98 -27.19
N ASN A 436 2.07 15.19 -26.12
CA ASN A 436 0.95 14.29 -25.81
C ASN A 436 0.10 14.90 -24.69
N LEU A 437 -0.94 15.62 -25.09
CA LEU A 437 -1.83 16.28 -24.13
C LEU A 437 -2.85 15.32 -23.53
N PRO A 438 -3.27 15.56 -22.28
CA PRO A 438 -4.34 14.78 -21.67
C PRO A 438 -5.63 14.92 -22.48
N THR A 439 -6.28 13.78 -22.73
CA THR A 439 -7.56 13.70 -23.44
C THR A 439 -8.77 13.84 -22.52
N SER A 440 -8.55 13.71 -21.22
CA SER A 440 -9.53 13.85 -20.16
C SER A 440 -8.92 14.54 -18.95
N ASP A 441 -9.78 15.05 -18.09
CA ASP A 441 -9.47 15.76 -16.84
C ASP A 441 -10.00 14.98 -15.62
N GLY A 442 -9.76 15.51 -14.42
CA GLY A 442 -10.20 14.93 -13.16
C GLY A 442 -9.74 13.49 -12.97
N CYS A 443 -10.56 12.71 -12.28
CA CYS A 443 -10.27 11.33 -11.94
C CYS A 443 -10.17 10.45 -13.20
N ARG A 444 -10.91 10.79 -14.26
CA ARG A 444 -10.92 10.05 -15.52
C ARG A 444 -9.54 10.03 -16.19
N ARG A 445 -8.79 11.13 -16.09
CA ARG A 445 -7.41 11.21 -16.60
C ARG A 445 -6.53 10.11 -16.03
N PHE A 446 -6.63 9.86 -14.73
CA PHE A 446 -5.89 8.80 -14.04
C PHE A 446 -6.38 7.40 -14.41
N VAL A 447 -7.66 7.24 -14.76
CA VAL A 447 -8.22 5.95 -15.20
C VAL A 447 -7.76 5.63 -16.63
N GLU A 448 -7.73 6.64 -17.52
CA GLU A 448 -7.28 6.48 -18.91
C GLU A 448 -5.77 6.26 -18.99
N ASP A 449 -4.97 6.99 -18.19
CA ASP A 449 -3.54 6.76 -18.06
C ASP A 449 -3.08 6.71 -16.60
N PRO A 450 -3.06 5.52 -15.97
CA PRO A 450 -2.63 5.34 -14.59
C PRO A 450 -1.21 5.80 -14.29
N ARG A 451 -0.35 5.92 -15.31
CA ARG A 451 1.04 6.36 -15.14
C ARG A 451 1.11 7.81 -14.65
N THR A 452 0.15 8.64 -15.05
CA THR A 452 0.09 10.04 -14.63
C THR A 452 -0.13 10.15 -13.12
N MET A 453 -1.06 9.36 -12.56
CA MET A 453 -1.27 9.27 -11.12
C MET A 453 -0.06 8.69 -10.39
N PHE A 454 0.65 7.75 -11.01
CA PHE A 454 1.85 7.14 -10.40
C PHE A 454 2.96 8.15 -10.17
N VAL A 455 3.12 9.17 -11.01
CA VAL A 455 4.12 10.23 -10.80
C VAL A 455 3.88 10.95 -9.47
N GLU A 456 2.65 11.39 -9.23
CA GLU A 456 2.28 12.05 -7.98
C GLU A 456 2.37 11.09 -6.78
N ILE A 457 1.91 9.85 -6.94
CA ILE A 457 2.03 8.81 -5.89
C ILE A 457 3.50 8.56 -5.52
N LEU A 458 4.43 8.59 -6.49
CA LEU A 458 5.87 8.47 -6.20
C LEU A 458 6.38 9.65 -5.37
N ALA A 459 5.94 10.88 -5.68
CA ALA A 459 6.27 12.05 -4.88
C ALA A 459 5.70 11.97 -3.45
N LEU A 460 4.44 11.57 -3.30
CA LEU A 460 3.83 11.33 -1.98
C LEU A 460 4.59 10.27 -1.18
N LYS A 461 4.95 9.16 -1.82
CA LYS A 461 5.74 8.09 -1.19
C LYS A 461 7.12 8.57 -0.77
N LYS A 462 7.77 9.38 -1.60
CA LYS A 462 9.08 9.96 -1.28
C LYS A 462 8.96 10.93 -0.11
N ALA A 463 7.93 11.78 -0.08
CA ALA A 463 7.60 12.64 1.06
C ALA A 463 7.45 11.82 2.36
N ILE A 464 6.71 10.72 2.31
CA ILE A 464 6.48 9.84 3.47
C ILE A 464 7.76 9.13 3.91
N ASN A 465 8.43 8.44 2.98
CA ASN A 465 9.51 7.51 3.31
C ASN A 465 10.83 8.22 3.59
N ILE A 466 11.14 9.30 2.85
CA ILE A 466 12.42 10.01 2.95
C ILE A 466 12.30 11.19 3.91
N TYR A 467 11.24 11.98 3.78
CA TYR A 467 11.08 13.21 4.57
C TYR A 467 10.23 13.01 5.84
N GLY A 468 9.68 11.81 6.06
CA GLY A 468 8.96 11.48 7.29
C GLY A 468 7.58 12.13 7.40
N VAL A 469 6.93 12.46 6.28
CA VAL A 469 5.55 12.98 6.24
C VAL A 469 4.59 11.86 6.63
N ARG A 470 3.90 11.96 7.77
CA ARG A 470 3.07 10.85 8.31
C ARG A 470 1.57 11.05 8.19
N ASN A 471 1.11 12.30 8.30
CA ASN A 471 -0.30 12.66 8.30
C ASN A 471 -0.65 13.36 6.98
N ILE A 472 -1.00 12.54 5.98
CA ILE A 472 -1.35 13.01 4.64
C ILE A 472 -2.66 12.38 4.19
N SER A 473 -3.68 13.20 4.05
CA SER A 473 -4.96 12.84 3.46
C SER A 473 -4.98 13.24 1.99
N THR A 474 -5.73 12.53 1.15
CA THR A 474 -5.75 12.75 -0.30
C THR A 474 -7.14 13.02 -0.85
N ILE A 475 -7.21 13.76 -1.95
CA ILE A 475 -8.46 14.08 -2.65
C ILE A 475 -8.36 13.62 -4.11
N LEU A 476 -9.35 12.85 -4.56
CA LEU A 476 -9.53 12.53 -5.97
C LEU A 476 -10.22 13.71 -6.68
N PRO A 477 -9.58 14.31 -7.71
CA PRO A 477 -10.14 15.46 -8.41
C PRO A 477 -11.29 15.05 -9.32
N GLY A 478 -12.35 15.84 -9.36
CA GLY A 478 -13.49 15.73 -10.28
C GLY A 478 -13.94 14.32 -10.74
N PRO A 479 -14.14 13.31 -9.87
CA PRO A 479 -14.75 12.05 -10.29
C PRO A 479 -16.15 12.26 -10.87
N ARG A 480 -16.53 11.44 -11.86
CA ARG A 480 -17.83 11.52 -12.55
C ARG A 480 -18.69 10.28 -12.39
N SER A 481 -18.12 9.21 -11.83
CA SER A 481 -18.82 7.95 -11.55
C SER A 481 -18.15 7.17 -10.43
N GLU A 482 -18.88 6.21 -9.86
CA GLU A 482 -18.34 5.26 -8.87
C GLU A 482 -17.19 4.42 -9.46
N GLU A 483 -17.30 4.02 -10.73
CA GLU A 483 -16.29 3.21 -11.40
C GLU A 483 -14.94 3.96 -11.47
N GLU A 484 -14.96 5.27 -11.74
CA GLU A 484 -13.72 6.08 -11.73
C GLU A 484 -13.06 6.07 -10.33
N ILE A 485 -13.84 6.19 -9.26
CA ILE A 485 -13.34 6.12 -7.89
C ILE A 485 -12.78 4.72 -7.60
N ILE A 486 -13.49 3.66 -7.99
CA ILE A 486 -13.05 2.27 -7.80
C ILE A 486 -11.71 2.03 -8.49
N GLN A 487 -11.55 2.50 -9.73
CA GLN A 487 -10.31 2.34 -10.48
C GLN A 487 -9.17 3.18 -9.89
N ALA A 488 -9.41 4.45 -9.54
CA ALA A 488 -8.41 5.28 -8.85
C ALA A 488 -7.99 4.67 -7.50
N ARG A 489 -8.91 4.07 -6.76
CA ARG A 489 -8.59 3.32 -5.54
C ARG A 489 -7.71 2.11 -5.81
N LYS A 490 -7.99 1.34 -6.87
CA LYS A 490 -7.14 0.20 -7.25
C LYS A 490 -5.70 0.66 -7.55
N ILE A 491 -5.55 1.80 -8.24
CA ILE A 491 -4.24 2.42 -8.52
C ILE A 491 -3.54 2.78 -7.21
N LEU A 492 -4.22 3.45 -6.28
CA LEU A 492 -3.69 3.81 -4.96
C LEU A 492 -3.31 2.58 -4.10
N SER A 493 -4.19 1.58 -4.04
CA SER A 493 -3.98 0.37 -3.24
C SER A 493 -2.87 -0.52 -3.79
N GLY A 494 -2.77 -0.64 -5.12
CA GLY A 494 -1.69 -1.40 -5.78
C GLY A 494 -0.31 -0.78 -5.56
N GLN A 495 -0.29 0.49 -5.13
CA GLN A 495 0.91 1.21 -4.75
C GLN A 495 1.06 1.32 -3.24
N ASN A 496 0.57 0.40 -2.39
CA ASN A 496 0.80 0.34 -0.92
C ASN A 496 0.83 1.69 -0.19
N LEU A 497 0.05 2.69 -0.64
CA LEU A 497 -0.15 3.93 0.10
C LEU A 497 -1.25 3.62 1.11
N HIS A 498 -0.91 2.82 2.12
CA HIS A 498 -1.86 2.34 3.10
C HIS A 498 -2.24 3.48 4.05
N ARG A 499 -3.53 3.55 4.37
CA ARG A 499 -4.07 4.46 5.36
C ARG A 499 -3.44 4.13 6.72
N ALA A 500 -2.63 5.03 7.26
CA ALA A 500 -2.53 5.12 8.72
C ALA A 500 -3.94 5.43 9.25
N ASN A 501 -4.27 5.05 10.48
CA ASN A 501 -5.61 5.21 11.09
C ASN A 501 -6.16 6.67 11.16
N GLN A 502 -5.52 7.64 10.49
CA GLN A 502 -5.87 9.06 10.45
C GLN A 502 -5.86 9.68 9.03
N ASN A 503 -5.51 8.94 7.97
CA ASN A 503 -5.44 9.49 6.60
C ASN A 503 -6.73 9.20 5.82
N TYR A 504 -7.39 10.26 5.35
CA TYR A 504 -8.64 10.18 4.59
C TYR A 504 -8.42 10.18 3.07
N LEU A 505 -9.28 9.50 2.34
CA LEU A 505 -9.46 9.65 0.89
C LEU A 505 -10.80 10.35 0.63
N LEU A 506 -10.77 11.54 0.07
CA LEU A 506 -11.97 12.32 -0.27
C LEU A 506 -12.24 12.30 -1.77
N ALA A 507 -13.50 12.44 -2.17
CA ALA A 507 -13.89 12.74 -3.55
C ALA A 507 -14.27 14.22 -3.70
N GLU A 508 -13.75 14.88 -4.72
CA GLU A 508 -14.19 16.22 -5.07
C GLU A 508 -15.60 16.20 -5.71
N ILE A 509 -16.50 17.03 -5.19
CA ILE A 509 -17.80 17.29 -5.82
C ILE A 509 -17.66 18.54 -6.71
N ALA A 510 -17.15 18.34 -7.93
CA ALA A 510 -16.91 19.43 -8.87
C ALA A 510 -18.17 19.83 -9.68
N THR A 511 -19.11 18.90 -9.88
CA THR A 511 -20.28 19.12 -10.77
C THR A 511 -21.59 18.72 -10.11
N PRO A 512 -22.72 19.35 -10.45
CA PRO A 512 -24.04 18.96 -9.97
C PRO A 512 -24.42 17.51 -10.34
N ALA A 513 -23.97 17.04 -11.50
CA ALA A 513 -24.22 15.68 -11.96
C ALA A 513 -23.58 14.65 -11.03
N PHE A 514 -22.32 14.86 -10.65
CA PHE A 514 -21.65 13.98 -9.71
C PHE A 514 -22.19 14.13 -8.28
N ALA A 515 -22.58 15.35 -7.89
CA ALA A 515 -23.24 15.61 -6.61
C ALA A 515 -24.51 14.74 -6.42
N TYR A 516 -25.33 14.61 -7.46
CA TYR A 516 -26.50 13.74 -7.45
C TYR A 516 -26.14 12.25 -7.38
N GLN A 517 -25.10 11.82 -8.08
CA GLN A 517 -24.62 10.43 -8.02
C GLN A 517 -24.06 10.08 -6.65
N PHE A 518 -23.28 10.97 -6.04
CA PHE A 518 -22.70 10.79 -4.70
C PHE A 518 -23.77 10.43 -3.66
N CYS A 519 -24.92 11.11 -3.66
CA CYS A 519 -26.03 10.82 -2.74
C CYS A 519 -26.60 9.40 -2.87
N ARG A 520 -26.27 8.68 -3.94
CA ARG A 520 -26.74 7.31 -4.23
C ARG A 520 -25.62 6.27 -4.18
N MET A 521 -24.41 6.71 -3.91
CA MET A 521 -23.20 5.92 -3.96
C MET A 521 -23.00 5.09 -2.69
N ASP A 522 -22.30 3.96 -2.82
CA ASP A 522 -21.83 3.20 -1.65
C ASP A 522 -20.89 4.04 -0.78
N ALA A 523 -21.30 4.24 0.48
CA ALA A 523 -20.56 4.97 1.50
C ALA A 523 -19.15 4.40 1.76
N GLY A 524 -18.88 3.13 1.43
CA GLY A 524 -17.56 2.53 1.59
C GLY A 524 -16.51 2.98 0.57
N LEU A 525 -16.90 3.77 -0.44
CA LEU A 525 -16.00 4.13 -1.54
C LEU A 525 -14.99 5.23 -1.18
N VAL A 526 -15.37 6.23 -0.40
CA VAL A 526 -14.50 7.31 0.07
C VAL A 526 -14.77 7.58 1.54
N ASP A 527 -13.87 8.29 2.23
CA ASP A 527 -14.07 8.66 3.63
C ASP A 527 -14.79 10.00 3.79
N GLY A 528 -14.98 10.72 2.68
CA GLY A 528 -15.63 12.01 2.67
C GLY A 528 -15.64 12.72 1.33
N ILE A 529 -16.12 13.95 1.37
CA ILE A 529 -16.21 14.84 0.21
C ILE A 529 -15.39 16.11 0.40
N TYR A 530 -14.91 16.62 -0.72
CA TYR A 530 -14.28 17.93 -0.84
C TYR A 530 -15.11 18.79 -1.79
N ILE A 531 -15.36 20.05 -1.42
CA ILE A 531 -16.08 21.02 -2.25
C ILE A 531 -15.25 22.29 -2.34
N ASP A 532 -14.77 22.60 -3.55
CA ASP A 532 -14.36 23.95 -3.88
C ASP A 532 -15.61 24.76 -4.27
N VAL A 533 -15.99 25.69 -3.39
CA VAL A 533 -17.26 26.44 -3.54
C VAL A 533 -17.29 27.25 -4.84
N GLN A 534 -16.16 27.82 -5.26
CA GLN A 534 -16.12 28.60 -6.49
C GLN A 534 -16.22 27.71 -7.71
N GLN A 535 -15.47 26.60 -7.76
CA GLN A 535 -15.53 25.69 -8.90
C GLN A 535 -16.92 25.04 -9.03
N PHE A 536 -17.51 24.64 -7.89
CA PHE A 536 -18.86 24.11 -7.88
C PHE A 536 -19.90 25.14 -8.34
N ALA A 537 -19.78 26.39 -7.90
CA ALA A 537 -20.68 27.47 -8.33
C ALA A 537 -20.57 27.78 -9.82
N LEU A 538 -19.34 27.84 -10.37
CA LEU A 538 -19.11 28.00 -11.82
C LEU A 538 -19.79 26.88 -12.60
N SER A 539 -19.61 25.63 -12.15
CA SER A 539 -20.22 24.45 -12.78
C SER A 539 -21.75 24.46 -12.68
N MET A 540 -22.30 24.78 -11.50
CA MET A 540 -23.73 24.78 -11.24
C MET A 540 -24.47 25.89 -12.02
N LEU A 541 -23.88 27.08 -12.12
CA LEU A 541 -24.49 28.22 -12.81
C LEU A 541 -24.18 28.25 -14.31
N GLY A 542 -23.16 27.52 -14.76
CA GLY A 542 -22.73 27.51 -16.16
C GLY A 542 -22.14 28.84 -16.62
N VAL A 543 -21.47 29.58 -15.72
CA VAL A 543 -20.88 30.89 -15.99
C VAL A 543 -19.34 30.81 -15.99
N LYS A 544 -18.68 31.74 -16.69
CA LYS A 544 -17.21 31.79 -16.77
C LYS A 544 -16.55 32.51 -15.60
N ASN A 545 -17.27 33.43 -14.95
CA ASN A 545 -16.79 34.22 -13.82
C ASN A 545 -17.93 34.38 -12.82
N LEU A 546 -17.60 34.37 -11.53
CA LEU A 546 -18.55 34.58 -10.45
C LEU A 546 -18.49 36.03 -9.93
N GLN A 547 -19.63 36.55 -9.53
CA GLN A 547 -19.77 37.66 -8.60
C GLN A 547 -20.02 37.10 -7.19
N SER A 548 -19.73 37.87 -6.13
CA SER A 548 -19.93 37.40 -4.74
C SER A 548 -21.38 36.95 -4.48
N GLN A 549 -22.36 37.64 -5.05
CA GLN A 549 -23.78 37.29 -4.94
C GLN A 549 -24.14 35.94 -5.58
N ASP A 550 -23.33 35.43 -6.51
CA ASP A 550 -23.61 34.17 -7.22
C ASP A 550 -23.34 32.96 -6.32
N ILE A 551 -22.43 33.09 -5.35
CA ILE A 551 -22.16 32.04 -4.35
C ILE A 551 -23.41 31.80 -3.49
N GLU A 552 -24.11 32.86 -3.09
CA GLU A 552 -25.34 32.76 -2.27
C GLU A 552 -26.42 31.93 -2.95
N LEU A 553 -26.46 31.91 -4.30
CA LEU A 553 -27.45 31.16 -5.07
C LEU A 553 -27.26 29.64 -4.99
N VAL A 554 -26.04 29.18 -4.73
CA VAL A 554 -25.69 27.74 -4.71
C VAL A 554 -25.55 27.18 -3.29
N LEU A 555 -25.55 28.05 -2.26
CA LEU A 555 -25.44 27.63 -0.86
C LEU A 555 -26.51 26.60 -0.43
N PRO A 556 -27.80 26.72 -0.81
CA PRO A 556 -28.80 25.72 -0.44
C PRO A 556 -28.48 24.31 -0.96
N GLN A 557 -27.89 24.20 -2.15
CA GLN A 557 -27.50 22.92 -2.72
C GLN A 557 -26.26 22.36 -2.03
N ILE A 558 -25.29 23.20 -1.68
CA ILE A 558 -24.13 22.80 -0.89
C ILE A 558 -24.57 22.34 0.51
N GLU A 559 -25.52 23.02 1.14
CA GLU A 559 -26.10 22.62 2.43
C GLU A 559 -26.71 21.21 2.36
N ASN A 560 -27.48 20.91 1.32
CA ASN A 560 -28.04 19.58 1.11
C ASN A 560 -26.96 18.51 0.94
N LEU A 561 -25.86 18.81 0.24
CA LEU A 561 -24.74 17.89 0.07
C LEU A 561 -24.00 17.63 1.38
N ILE A 562 -23.79 18.68 2.19
CA ILE A 562 -23.20 18.57 3.53
C ILE A 562 -24.09 17.68 4.41
N ALA A 563 -25.41 17.89 4.38
CA ALA A 563 -26.36 17.08 5.14
C ALA A 563 -26.35 15.61 4.70
N ALA A 564 -26.33 15.36 3.38
CA ALA A 564 -26.26 14.02 2.81
C ALA A 564 -24.97 13.29 3.23
N ALA A 565 -23.79 13.91 3.07
CA ALA A 565 -22.52 13.34 3.49
C ALA A 565 -22.50 13.04 5.00
N LYS A 566 -22.97 13.99 5.82
CA LYS A 566 -23.01 13.79 7.27
C LYS A 566 -23.94 12.68 7.73
N SER A 567 -25.02 12.41 6.99
CA SER A 567 -25.96 11.34 7.33
C SER A 567 -25.33 9.93 7.29
N ILE A 568 -24.21 9.79 6.57
CA ILE A 568 -23.41 8.56 6.43
C ILE A 568 -22.01 8.69 7.06
N ASP A 569 -21.86 9.60 8.03
CA ASP A 569 -20.63 9.84 8.81
C ASP A 569 -19.38 10.16 7.97
N HIS A 570 -19.58 10.76 6.79
CA HIS A 570 -18.49 11.19 5.92
C HIS A 570 -17.86 12.51 6.39
N GLN A 571 -16.56 12.63 6.18
CA GLN A 571 -15.85 13.89 6.33
C GLN A 571 -16.33 14.90 5.27
N VAL A 572 -16.42 16.17 5.63
CA VAL A 572 -16.81 17.25 4.70
C VAL A 572 -15.80 18.37 4.76
N HIS A 573 -15.07 18.58 3.66
CA HIS A 573 -14.00 19.56 3.55
C HIS A 573 -14.43 20.62 2.53
N ILE A 574 -14.35 21.90 2.89
CA ILE A 574 -14.79 22.99 2.02
C ILE A 574 -13.66 23.99 1.80
N LYS A 575 -13.35 24.28 0.54
CA LYS A 575 -12.43 25.34 0.14
C LYS A 575 -13.18 26.63 -0.19
N LEU A 576 -12.70 27.72 0.40
CA LEU A 576 -13.20 29.08 0.25
C LEU A 576 -12.07 29.98 -0.25
N HIS A 577 -12.32 30.67 -1.36
CA HIS A 577 -11.36 31.61 -1.97
C HIS A 577 -11.61 33.07 -1.54
N SER A 578 -12.73 33.33 -0.86
CA SER A 578 -13.07 34.65 -0.34
C SER A 578 -13.54 34.54 1.11
N SER A 579 -13.24 35.57 1.89
CA SER A 579 -13.78 35.78 3.24
C SER A 579 -15.26 36.20 3.20
N ASP A 580 -16.10 35.44 2.49
CA ASP A 580 -17.55 35.68 2.51
C ASP A 580 -18.11 35.18 3.85
N ASP A 581 -18.39 36.13 4.73
CA ASP A 581 -18.86 35.90 6.10
C ASP A 581 -20.09 35.00 6.14
N LYS A 582 -20.99 35.09 5.16
CA LYS A 582 -22.20 34.26 5.15
C LYS A 582 -21.88 32.79 4.93
N ALA A 583 -21.02 32.48 3.96
CA ALA A 583 -20.64 31.11 3.65
C ALA A 583 -19.86 30.48 4.81
N VAL A 584 -18.91 31.23 5.40
CA VAL A 584 -18.11 30.77 6.54
C VAL A 584 -19.00 30.47 7.74
N VAL A 585 -19.91 31.38 8.09
CA VAL A 585 -20.85 31.20 9.21
C VAL A 585 -21.76 30.01 8.94
N LEU A 586 -22.31 29.87 7.73
CA LEU A 586 -23.17 28.75 7.35
C LEU A 586 -22.45 27.41 7.52
N PHE A 587 -21.27 27.24 6.91
CA PHE A 587 -20.54 25.97 6.97
C PHE A 587 -20.06 25.64 8.39
N THR A 588 -19.73 26.67 9.17
CA THR A 588 -19.46 26.50 10.61
C THR A 588 -20.68 26.06 11.39
N GLN A 589 -21.87 26.58 11.08
CA GLN A 589 -23.13 26.14 11.69
C GLN A 589 -23.51 24.72 11.29
N LEU A 590 -23.29 24.33 10.04
CA LEU A 590 -23.48 22.95 9.57
C LEU A 590 -22.42 21.98 10.12
N GLY A 591 -21.30 22.51 10.61
CA GLY A 591 -20.28 21.76 11.35
C GLY A 591 -19.37 20.93 10.45
N VAL A 592 -19.02 21.43 9.27
CA VAL A 592 -18.11 20.74 8.33
C VAL A 592 -16.79 20.35 9.01
N SER A 593 -16.16 19.27 8.57
CA SER A 593 -14.96 18.72 9.20
C SER A 593 -13.78 19.69 9.11
N GLN A 594 -13.54 20.22 7.91
CA GLN A 594 -12.43 21.12 7.64
C GLN A 594 -12.84 22.29 6.73
N LEU A 595 -12.35 23.48 7.03
CA LEU A 595 -12.42 24.65 6.15
C LEU A 595 -11.02 24.99 5.65
N ILE A 596 -10.88 25.20 4.35
CA ILE A 596 -9.63 25.51 3.65
C ILE A 596 -9.74 26.93 3.11
N PHE A 597 -8.70 27.72 3.35
CA PHE A 597 -8.70 29.14 2.99
C PHE A 597 -7.43 29.55 2.27
N GLU A 598 -7.57 30.52 1.38
CA GLU A 598 -6.44 31.25 0.81
C GLU A 598 -5.85 32.28 1.79
N ASP A 599 -4.68 32.81 1.44
CA ASP A 599 -3.88 33.72 2.27
C ASP A 599 -4.50 35.12 2.53
N ASN A 600 -5.70 35.35 2.01
CA ASN A 600 -6.43 36.62 2.10
C ASN A 600 -7.43 36.70 3.28
N LEU A 601 -7.33 35.77 4.22
CA LEU A 601 -8.19 35.69 5.40
C LEU A 601 -8.10 36.93 6.30
N ARG A 602 -9.27 37.44 6.71
CA ARG A 602 -9.35 38.44 7.78
C ARG A 602 -8.91 37.82 9.11
N SER A 603 -8.16 38.58 9.90
CA SER A 603 -7.56 38.10 11.15
C SER A 603 -8.58 37.74 12.24
N ASP A 604 -9.78 38.33 12.20
CA ASP A 604 -10.88 38.14 13.15
C ASP A 604 -11.71 36.88 12.86
N LEU A 605 -11.72 36.39 11.62
CA LEU A 605 -12.54 35.25 11.21
C LEU A 605 -12.15 33.94 11.93
N ILE A 606 -10.86 33.73 12.17
CA ILE A 606 -10.37 32.55 12.91
C ILE A 606 -10.90 32.56 14.35
N GLU A 607 -10.95 33.73 15.00
CA GLU A 607 -11.53 33.89 16.33
C GLU A 607 -13.05 33.70 16.31
N GLU A 608 -13.74 34.18 15.28
CA GLU A 608 -15.18 33.99 15.10
C GLU A 608 -15.55 32.50 14.98
N ILE A 609 -14.82 31.73 14.17
CA ILE A 609 -15.03 30.28 14.03
C ILE A 609 -14.80 29.57 15.37
N LYS A 610 -13.74 29.94 16.11
CA LYS A 610 -13.47 29.38 17.45
C LYS A 610 -14.61 29.69 18.43
N GLN A 611 -15.12 30.92 18.43
CA GLN A 611 -16.27 31.29 19.27
C GLN A 611 -17.54 30.51 18.93
N ILE A 612 -17.84 30.29 17.64
CA ILE A 612 -19.00 29.49 17.22
C ILE A 612 -18.85 28.03 17.70
N ASN A 613 -17.65 27.46 17.59
CA ASN A 613 -17.34 26.13 18.11
C ASN A 613 -17.52 26.05 19.64
N GLU A 614 -17.03 27.03 20.40
CA GLU A 614 -17.23 27.11 21.86
C GLU A 614 -18.71 27.24 22.26
N GLN A 615 -19.49 28.03 21.51
CA GLN A 615 -20.93 28.15 21.71
C GLN A 615 -21.66 26.82 21.49
N LYS A 616 -21.23 26.01 20.51
CA LYS A 616 -21.79 24.67 20.27
C LYS A 616 -21.41 23.69 21.40
N LEU A 617 -20.15 23.72 21.86
CA LEU A 617 -19.66 22.91 22.99
C LEU A 617 -20.44 23.22 24.28
N SER A 618 -20.67 24.49 24.58
CA SER A 618 -21.42 24.93 25.76
C SER A 618 -22.92 24.60 25.71
N ARG A 619 -23.53 24.57 24.51
CA ARG A 619 -24.90 24.08 24.31
C ARG A 619 -25.03 22.57 24.57
N ARG A 620 -24.02 21.77 24.20
CA ARG A 620 -23.95 20.33 24.52
C ARG A 620 -23.79 20.03 26.01
N HIS A 621 -23.22 20.96 26.80
CA HIS A 621 -22.94 20.80 28.23
C HIS A 621 -24.05 21.31 29.18
N LYS A 622 -25.22 21.73 28.70
CA LYS A 622 -26.35 22.02 29.61
C LYS A 622 -26.93 20.69 30.14
N PRO A 623 -26.93 20.44 31.47
CA PRO A 623 -27.49 19.21 32.02
C PRO A 623 -28.98 19.16 31.71
N GLY A 624 -29.39 18.12 30.98
CA GLY A 624 -30.78 17.86 30.66
C GLY A 624 -31.63 17.83 31.93
N ARG A 625 -32.77 18.52 31.92
CA ARG A 625 -33.81 18.36 32.94
C ARG A 625 -34.14 16.86 33.06
N PRO A 626 -34.26 16.30 34.27
CA PRO A 626 -34.62 14.91 34.42
C PRO A 626 -36.01 14.66 33.81
N PRO A 627 -36.22 13.52 33.15
CA PRO A 627 -37.48 13.23 32.48
C PRO A 627 -38.62 13.20 33.51
N LYS A 628 -39.69 13.94 33.24
CA LYS A 628 -40.94 13.86 34.02
C LYS A 628 -41.47 12.43 33.93
N ARG A 629 -41.52 11.72 35.06
CA ARG A 629 -42.31 10.49 35.22
C ARG A 629 -43.77 10.79 34.82
N LEU A 630 -44.21 10.24 33.70
CA LEU A 630 -45.64 10.07 33.43
C LEU A 630 -46.08 8.79 34.13
N VAL A 631 -46.92 8.98 35.15
CA VAL A 631 -47.63 7.93 35.89
C VAL A 631 -48.74 7.37 34.99
N GLN A 632 -48.87 6.05 35.02
CA GLN A 632 -49.87 5.21 34.35
C GLN A 632 -51.32 5.70 34.46
N THR A 633 -52.16 5.35 33.49
CA THR A 633 -53.39 4.58 33.80
C THR A 633 -53.93 3.84 32.56
N ARG A 634 -54.17 2.54 32.79
CA ARG A 634 -55.00 1.51 32.11
C ARG A 634 -55.50 1.73 30.69
#